data_AF-A0A7J7SL30-F1
#
_entry.id   AF-A0A7J7SL30-F1
#
_cell.length_a   1.000
_cell.length_b   1.000
_cell.length_c   1.000
_cell.angle_alpha   90.00
_cell.angle_beta   90.00
_cell.angle_gamma   90.00
#
_symmetry.space_group_name_H-M   'P 1'
#
loop_
_entity.id
_entity.type
_entity.pdbx_description
1 polymer ?
#
loop_
_entity_poly.entity_id
_entity_poly.type
_entity_poly.pdbx_seq_one_letter_code
_entity_poly.pdbx_strand_id
1 'polypeptide(L)'
;MVWMCMSPALGRPSHWSSWTPAKAVLFYLQVPIFTQWWKALWAGATHGVRMSGEPPTTGAEPQRQPQAWKDKYIRAFVALGAPWGGVAKTLRVLASGDNNRIPVISPLKIREQQRSAVSTSWLLPYNYTWSPEKVFVRTPTTNYTLRDYQRFFQDIGFDDGWLMRQDTEGLVEAMVPPGVQLHCLYGTGVPTPDSFYYESFPDSDPKIYFGDGDGTVNLQSALQCQTWRNRQEHQVSLQALPGSEHIEMLANATTLAYLKRVLLEP
;
A
#
# COMPACT_ATOMS: atom_id res chain seq x y z
N MET A 1 19.74 -6.18 -10.21
CA MET A 1 18.80 -6.94 -11.06
C MET A 1 17.41 -6.41 -10.78
N VAL A 2 16.96 -5.49 -11.61
CA VAL A 2 15.67 -4.79 -11.46
C VAL A 2 14.72 -5.41 -12.46
N TRP A 3 13.58 -5.91 -11.99
CA TRP A 3 12.59 -6.54 -12.85
C TRP A 3 11.21 -5.90 -12.63
N MET A 4 10.53 -5.55 -13.73
CA MET A 4 9.20 -4.91 -13.78
C MET A 4 8.33 -5.72 -14.74
N CYS A 5 7.04 -5.92 -14.40
CA CYS A 5 6.11 -6.64 -15.28
C CYS A 5 4.82 -5.83 -15.53
N MET A 6 4.41 -5.77 -16.80
CA MET A 6 3.24 -5.06 -17.34
C MET A 6 2.04 -6.00 -17.52
N SER A 7 0.82 -5.46 -17.41
CA SER A 7 -0.42 -6.09 -17.93
C SER A 7 -0.82 -5.48 -19.29
N PRO A 8 -1.51 -6.22 -20.18
CA PRO A 8 -1.56 -5.92 -21.63
C PRO A 8 -2.44 -4.74 -22.05
N ALA A 9 -3.21 -4.12 -21.16
CA ALA A 9 -4.23 -3.13 -21.53
C ALA A 9 -3.80 -1.67 -21.30
N LEU A 10 -2.51 -1.34 -21.42
CA LEU A 10 -1.85 -0.08 -20.97
C LEU A 10 -1.44 -0.11 -19.48
N GLY A 11 -0.80 -1.18 -19.03
CA GLY A 11 -0.10 -1.14 -17.74
C GLY A 11 0.93 -0.01 -17.72
N ARG A 12 0.89 0.87 -16.71
CA ARG A 12 1.95 1.85 -16.43
C ARG A 12 2.85 1.30 -15.33
N PRO A 13 3.90 0.52 -15.66
CA PRO A 13 4.84 0.06 -14.66
C PRO A 13 5.62 1.29 -14.14
N SER A 14 5.74 1.40 -12.82
CA SER A 14 6.66 2.34 -12.16
C SER A 14 7.61 1.57 -11.25
N HIS A 15 8.80 2.13 -10.97
CA HIS A 15 9.79 1.46 -10.13
C HIS A 15 9.31 1.43 -8.68
N TRP A 16 8.81 0.29 -8.23
CA TRP A 16 8.08 0.13 -6.96
C TRP A 16 8.94 0.47 -5.72
N SER A 17 10.26 0.26 -5.78
CA SER A 17 11.16 0.53 -4.63
C SER A 17 11.37 2.03 -4.37
N SER A 18 11.06 2.88 -5.34
CA SER A 18 11.08 4.34 -5.26
C SER A 18 9.68 4.93 -5.40
N TRP A 19 8.63 4.10 -5.34
CA TRP A 19 7.26 4.54 -5.54
C TRP A 19 6.91 5.55 -4.46
N THR A 20 6.78 6.80 -4.91
CA THR A 20 6.37 8.00 -4.19
C THR A 20 5.69 8.88 -5.25
N PRO A 21 4.62 9.64 -4.95
CA PRO A 21 4.00 10.55 -5.91
C PRO A 21 4.98 11.58 -6.51
N ALA A 22 6.14 11.79 -5.86
CA ALA A 22 7.21 12.66 -6.29
C ALA A 22 8.12 12.10 -7.41
N LYS A 23 8.11 10.78 -7.70
CA LYS A 23 9.05 10.15 -8.65
C LYS A 23 8.38 9.21 -9.67
N ALA A 24 7.37 9.71 -10.39
CA ALA A 24 6.85 9.02 -11.58
C ALA A 24 7.62 9.49 -12.83
N VAL A 25 8.71 8.79 -13.20
CA VAL A 25 9.44 9.00 -14.47
C VAL A 25 9.60 7.66 -15.20
N LEU A 26 9.33 7.69 -16.51
CA LEU A 26 9.38 6.59 -17.50
C LEU A 26 10.56 5.63 -17.33
N PHE A 27 10.38 4.33 -17.64
CA PHE A 27 11.27 3.54 -18.52
C PHE A 27 10.59 2.24 -19.00
N TYR A 28 10.79 1.91 -20.29
CA TYR A 28 10.30 0.73 -21.03
C TYR A 28 11.40 -0.37 -21.07
N LEU A 29 11.05 -1.66 -20.91
CA LEU A 29 11.61 -2.86 -21.62
C LEU A 29 11.20 -4.20 -20.92
N GLN A 30 11.33 -5.32 -21.67
CA GLN A 30 10.49 -6.54 -21.74
C GLN A 30 11.01 -7.82 -20.99
N VAL A 31 10.09 -8.81 -20.81
CA VAL A 31 10.23 -10.30 -20.56
C VAL A 31 10.48 -10.82 -19.11
N PRO A 32 10.16 -12.11 -18.74
CA PRO A 32 8.86 -12.79 -18.54
C PRO A 32 8.54 -13.15 -17.06
N ILE A 33 7.25 -13.42 -16.80
CA ILE A 33 6.65 -13.82 -15.52
C ILE A 33 6.94 -15.30 -15.25
N PHE A 34 7.59 -15.67 -14.16
CA PHE A 34 7.32 -16.89 -13.39
C PHE A 34 8.18 -16.88 -12.12
N THR A 35 7.52 -16.97 -10.96
CA THR A 35 7.94 -17.60 -9.69
C THR A 35 7.32 -16.87 -8.48
N GLN A 36 7.14 -17.59 -7.36
CA GLN A 36 6.56 -17.10 -6.09
C GLN A 36 7.22 -15.83 -5.50
N TRP A 37 8.34 -15.39 -6.07
CA TRP A 37 9.14 -14.24 -5.69
C TRP A 37 8.41 -12.90 -5.90
N TRP A 38 7.40 -12.84 -6.78
CA TRP A 38 6.63 -11.62 -7.05
C TRP A 38 5.62 -11.27 -5.96
N LYS A 39 5.16 -12.25 -5.17
CA LYS A 39 4.14 -12.04 -4.13
C LYS A 39 4.66 -11.16 -2.98
N ALA A 40 5.98 -11.13 -2.77
CA ALA A 40 6.58 -10.38 -1.66
C ALA A 40 6.79 -8.88 -1.92
N LEU A 41 6.76 -8.47 -3.18
CA LEU A 41 7.16 -7.13 -3.62
C LEU A 41 5.97 -6.30 -4.13
N TRP A 42 4.81 -6.92 -4.34
CA TRP A 42 3.63 -6.31 -4.95
C TRP A 42 2.57 -5.79 -3.97
N ALA A 43 2.84 -5.81 -2.67
CA ALA A 43 1.93 -5.39 -1.61
C ALA A 43 1.64 -3.87 -1.53
N GLY A 44 1.89 -3.11 -2.61
CA GLY A 44 2.05 -1.64 -2.54
C GLY A 44 1.19 -0.77 -3.46
N ALA A 45 0.67 -1.24 -4.60
CA ALA A 45 -0.15 -0.37 -5.46
C ALA A 45 -0.94 -1.17 -6.53
N THR A 46 -2.21 -1.46 -6.27
CA THR A 46 -3.17 -1.89 -7.30
C THR A 46 -4.26 -0.83 -7.47
N HIS A 47 -3.92 0.20 -8.25
CA HIS A 47 -4.82 1.29 -8.62
C HIS A 47 -5.10 1.23 -10.13
N GLY A 48 -6.36 1.04 -10.51
CA GLY A 48 -6.80 1.09 -11.91
C GLY A 48 -7.58 2.38 -12.18
N VAL A 49 -7.06 3.26 -13.04
CA VAL A 49 -7.76 4.47 -13.50
C VAL A 49 -8.16 4.27 -14.96
N ARG A 50 -9.47 4.35 -15.26
CA ARG A 50 -9.95 4.32 -16.65
C ARG A 50 -9.97 5.75 -17.21
N MET A 51 -9.12 5.99 -18.20
CA MET A 51 -9.02 7.28 -18.90
C MET A 51 -9.96 7.31 -20.12
N SER A 52 -10.74 8.37 -20.29
CA SER A 52 -11.52 8.67 -21.50
C SER A 52 -10.71 9.58 -22.45
N GLY A 53 -9.72 9.02 -23.14
CA GLY A 53 -8.94 9.72 -24.17
C GLY A 53 -7.43 9.47 -24.09
N GLU A 54 -6.68 9.94 -25.11
CA GLU A 54 -5.22 9.89 -25.12
C GLU A 54 -4.63 10.75 -23.98
N PRO A 55 -3.65 10.22 -23.22
CA PRO A 55 -3.12 10.90 -22.05
C PRO A 55 -2.19 12.06 -22.42
N PRO A 56 -2.25 13.22 -21.73
CA PRO A 56 -1.09 14.08 -21.64
C PRO A 56 0.04 13.37 -20.87
N THR A 57 1.28 13.76 -21.15
CA THR A 57 2.54 13.15 -20.70
C THR A 57 2.82 13.17 -19.20
N THR A 58 1.87 13.58 -18.34
CA THR A 58 2.06 13.71 -16.90
C THR A 58 1.36 12.58 -16.15
N GLY A 59 2.11 11.55 -15.74
CA GLY A 59 1.64 10.44 -14.90
C GLY A 59 1.42 10.82 -13.43
N ALA A 60 0.83 11.98 -13.15
CA ALA A 60 0.63 12.49 -11.79
C ALA A 60 -0.70 11.99 -11.18
N GLU A 61 -0.67 11.72 -9.87
CA GLU A 61 -1.81 11.35 -9.02
C GLU A 61 -3.04 12.22 -9.32
N PRO A 62 -4.28 11.67 -9.35
CA PRO A 62 -5.50 12.46 -9.56
C PRO A 62 -5.61 13.69 -8.66
N GLN A 63 -5.12 13.62 -7.42
CA GLN A 63 -5.09 14.75 -6.50
C GLN A 63 -4.32 15.98 -7.02
N ARG A 64 -3.35 15.79 -7.93
CA ARG A 64 -2.53 16.86 -8.51
C ARG A 64 -3.08 17.41 -9.84
N GLN A 65 -4.22 16.91 -10.31
CA GLN A 65 -4.85 17.34 -11.56
C GLN A 65 -6.01 18.31 -11.29
N PRO A 66 -6.18 19.36 -12.12
CA PRO A 66 -7.34 20.24 -12.02
C PRO A 66 -8.66 19.47 -12.13
N GLN A 67 -9.70 19.88 -11.40
CA GLN A 67 -11.00 19.20 -11.41
C GLN A 67 -11.60 19.08 -12.82
N ALA A 68 -11.57 20.16 -13.59
CA ALA A 68 -12.03 20.16 -14.99
C ALA A 68 -11.29 19.14 -15.88
N TRP A 69 -10.02 18.84 -15.59
CA TRP A 69 -9.30 17.78 -16.30
C TRP A 69 -9.80 16.41 -15.87
N LYS A 70 -10.00 16.18 -14.57
CA LYS A 70 -10.51 14.90 -14.06
C LYS A 70 -11.91 14.61 -14.58
N ASP A 71 -12.79 15.59 -14.60
CA ASP A 71 -14.16 15.46 -15.13
C ASP A 71 -14.17 15.10 -16.62
N LYS A 72 -13.17 15.57 -17.37
CA LYS A 72 -13.03 15.30 -18.81
C LYS A 72 -12.41 13.93 -19.11
N TYR A 73 -11.42 13.52 -18.32
CA TYR A 73 -10.54 12.40 -18.66
C TYR A 73 -10.66 11.18 -17.77
N ILE A 74 -11.25 11.27 -16.57
CA ILE A 74 -11.37 10.14 -15.66
C ILE A 74 -12.85 9.77 -15.52
N ARG A 75 -13.21 8.59 -16.04
CA ARG A 75 -14.57 8.04 -15.86
C ARG A 75 -14.78 7.54 -14.43
N ALA A 76 -13.85 6.71 -13.97
CA ALA A 76 -13.91 6.10 -12.65
C ALA A 76 -12.51 5.65 -12.20
N PHE A 77 -12.33 5.60 -10.89
CA PHE A 77 -11.17 5.07 -10.20
C PHE A 77 -11.56 3.82 -9.42
N VAL A 78 -10.98 2.67 -9.74
CA VAL A 78 -11.15 1.43 -8.98
C VAL A 78 -9.89 1.15 -8.17
N ALA A 79 -10.02 1.23 -6.85
CA ALA A 79 -8.97 0.94 -5.89
C ALA A 79 -9.19 -0.47 -5.31
N LEU A 80 -8.22 -1.37 -5.51
CA LEU A 80 -8.26 -2.74 -5.01
C LEU A 80 -7.26 -2.86 -3.86
N GLY A 81 -7.73 -3.20 -2.65
CA GLY A 81 -6.87 -3.45 -1.49
C GLY A 81 -5.97 -2.28 -1.12
N ALA A 82 -6.45 -1.04 -1.28
CA ALA A 82 -5.61 0.15 -1.13
C ALA A 82 -5.22 0.39 0.35
N PRO A 83 -3.92 0.49 0.67
CA PRO A 83 -3.44 0.79 2.02
C PRO A 83 -3.45 2.31 2.28
N TRP A 84 -4.63 2.94 2.30
CA TRP A 84 -4.76 4.40 2.38
C TRP A 84 -4.07 5.03 3.59
N GLY A 85 -4.03 4.33 4.73
CA GLY A 85 -3.28 4.74 5.91
C GLY A 85 -1.91 4.06 6.03
N GLY A 86 -1.46 3.28 5.07
CA GLY A 86 -0.34 2.37 5.27
C GLY A 86 -0.75 1.07 5.98
N VAL A 87 0.22 0.30 6.44
CA VAL A 87 -0.01 -1.05 6.99
C VAL A 87 0.90 -1.33 8.17
N ALA A 88 0.40 -2.00 9.20
CA ALA A 88 1.17 -2.29 10.41
C ALA A 88 2.40 -3.17 10.13
N LYS A 89 2.33 -4.07 9.14
CA LYS A 89 3.42 -5.00 8.82
C LYS A 89 4.74 -4.35 8.43
N THR A 90 4.73 -3.09 7.99
CA THR A 90 5.97 -2.33 7.66
C THR A 90 6.91 -2.23 8.86
N LEU A 91 6.39 -2.17 10.09
CA LEU A 91 7.22 -2.12 11.30
C LEU A 91 8.03 -3.41 11.50
N ARG A 92 7.42 -4.58 11.26
CA ARG A 92 8.16 -5.86 11.27
C ARG A 92 9.19 -5.92 10.14
N VAL A 93 8.82 -5.49 8.94
CA VAL A 93 9.69 -5.46 7.77
C VAL A 93 10.95 -4.61 8.05
N LEU A 94 10.76 -3.42 8.62
CA LEU A 94 11.87 -2.52 8.96
C LEU A 94 12.69 -3.04 10.14
N ALA A 95 12.07 -3.60 11.17
CA ALA A 95 12.78 -4.10 12.35
C ALA A 95 13.56 -5.38 12.07
N SER A 96 12.90 -6.48 11.70
CA SER A 96 13.50 -7.83 11.61
C SER A 96 13.52 -8.42 10.20
N GLY A 97 12.95 -7.72 9.21
CA GLY A 97 12.74 -8.23 7.86
C GLY A 97 11.54 -9.17 7.77
N ASP A 98 11.03 -9.36 6.55
CA ASP A 98 9.95 -10.30 6.24
C ASP A 98 10.30 -11.11 5.00
N ASN A 99 10.65 -12.39 5.19
CA ASN A 99 10.93 -13.28 4.07
C ASN A 99 9.67 -13.96 3.50
N ASN A 100 8.46 -13.58 3.96
CA ASN A 100 7.19 -14.20 3.58
C ASN A 100 7.20 -15.73 3.67
N ARG A 101 7.92 -16.28 4.66
CA ARG A 101 8.10 -17.73 4.86
C ARG A 101 8.83 -18.43 3.71
N ILE A 102 9.63 -17.72 2.92
CA ILE A 102 10.55 -18.33 1.94
C ILE A 102 11.79 -18.83 2.70
N PRO A 103 11.94 -20.16 2.92
CA PRO A 103 12.90 -20.70 3.88
C PRO A 103 14.37 -20.51 3.47
N VAL A 104 14.64 -20.23 2.18
CA VAL A 104 16.00 -20.08 1.64
C VAL A 104 16.60 -18.69 1.93
N ILE A 105 15.77 -17.71 2.33
CA ILE A 105 16.20 -16.32 2.53
C ILE A 105 16.09 -15.98 4.01
N SER A 106 17.22 -15.62 4.61
CA SER A 106 17.24 -15.08 5.98
C SER A 106 16.49 -13.74 6.03
N PRO A 107 15.55 -13.55 6.98
CA PRO A 107 14.86 -12.27 7.19
C PRO A 107 15.81 -11.09 7.34
N LEU A 108 16.92 -11.27 8.07
CA LEU A 108 17.91 -10.22 8.29
C LEU A 108 18.66 -9.84 7.01
N LYS A 109 18.88 -10.78 6.08
CA LYS A 109 19.49 -10.49 4.78
C LYS A 109 18.54 -9.73 3.86
N ILE A 110 17.26 -10.11 3.81
CA ILE A 110 16.29 -9.40 2.95
C ILE A 110 15.91 -8.03 3.53
N ARG A 111 16.06 -7.84 4.85
CA ARG A 111 15.82 -6.57 5.55
C ARG A 111 16.60 -5.40 4.94
N GLU A 112 17.84 -5.60 4.52
CA GLU A 112 18.65 -4.54 3.88
C GLU A 112 17.96 -4.01 2.62
N GLN A 113 17.50 -4.92 1.76
CA GLN A 113 16.77 -4.58 0.54
C GLN A 113 15.44 -3.89 0.90
N GLN A 114 14.70 -4.43 1.87
CA GLN A 114 13.40 -3.90 2.27
C GLN A 114 13.50 -2.48 2.90
N ARG A 115 14.55 -2.21 3.68
CA ARG A 115 14.87 -0.89 4.24
C ARG A 115 15.26 0.11 3.15
N SER A 116 16.00 -0.33 2.14
CA SER A 116 16.42 0.56 1.04
C SER A 116 15.26 1.07 0.16
N ALA A 117 14.11 0.38 0.20
CA ALA A 117 12.91 0.80 -0.53
C ALA A 117 12.15 1.89 0.25
N VAL A 118 12.17 3.11 -0.26
CA VAL A 118 11.50 4.28 0.34
C VAL A 118 10.00 4.03 0.56
N SER A 119 9.38 3.24 -0.33
CA SER A 119 7.97 2.85 -0.21
C SER A 119 7.64 2.12 1.09
N THR A 120 8.60 1.41 1.70
CA THR A 120 8.42 0.74 2.99
C THR A 120 8.17 1.75 4.12
N SER A 121 9.00 2.78 4.23
CA SER A 121 8.85 3.85 5.23
C SER A 121 7.64 4.74 4.94
N TRP A 122 7.33 4.96 3.67
CA TRP A 122 6.16 5.73 3.27
C TRP A 122 4.84 5.06 3.71
N LEU A 123 4.77 3.73 3.66
CA LEU A 123 3.59 2.94 4.06
C LEU A 123 3.52 2.62 5.56
N LEU A 124 4.33 3.27 6.40
CA LEU A 124 4.14 3.24 7.85
C LEU A 124 2.76 3.81 8.24
N PRO A 125 2.11 3.28 9.29
CA PRO A 125 0.81 3.77 9.77
C PRO A 125 0.72 5.29 9.98
N TYR A 126 -0.43 5.89 9.63
CA TYR A 126 -0.67 7.33 9.76
C TYR A 126 -1.74 7.69 10.81
N ASN A 127 -1.59 8.84 11.45
CA ASN A 127 -2.50 9.32 12.51
C ASN A 127 -3.94 9.58 12.07
N TYR A 128 -4.21 9.75 10.77
CA TYR A 128 -5.57 9.93 10.25
C TYR A 128 -6.37 8.62 10.18
N THR A 129 -5.73 7.47 10.43
CA THR A 129 -6.36 6.15 10.44
C THR A 129 -6.18 5.43 11.79
N TRP A 130 -4.98 5.43 12.38
CA TRP A 130 -4.75 4.79 13.69
C TRP A 130 -4.64 5.82 14.81
N SER A 131 -5.09 5.41 16.00
CA SER A 131 -4.88 6.19 17.22
C SER A 131 -3.38 6.39 17.49
N PRO A 132 -2.96 7.62 17.86
CA PRO A 132 -1.59 7.90 18.31
C PRO A 132 -1.13 7.13 19.55
N GLU A 133 -2.05 6.45 20.25
CA GLU A 133 -1.81 5.63 21.44
C GLU A 133 -1.69 4.14 21.08
N LYS A 134 -2.02 3.74 19.86
CA LYS A 134 -1.90 2.35 19.42
C LYS A 134 -0.42 1.94 19.45
N VAL A 135 -0.11 0.94 20.26
CA VAL A 135 1.19 0.28 20.29
C VAL A 135 1.26 -0.72 19.15
N PHE A 136 2.19 -0.50 18.22
CA PHE A 136 2.40 -1.42 17.10
C PHE A 136 3.54 -2.40 17.39
N VAL A 137 4.60 -1.95 18.07
CA VAL A 137 5.73 -2.79 18.47
C VAL A 137 5.90 -2.69 19.98
N ARG A 138 5.98 -3.84 20.64
CA ARG A 138 6.24 -3.97 22.07
C ARG A 138 7.49 -4.81 22.30
N THR A 139 8.34 -4.36 23.21
CA THR A 139 9.52 -5.09 23.71
C THR A 139 9.43 -5.19 25.24
N PRO A 140 10.36 -5.89 25.92
CA PRO A 140 10.39 -5.91 27.38
C PRO A 140 10.62 -4.54 28.02
N THR A 141 11.23 -3.59 27.29
CA THR A 141 11.66 -2.29 27.83
C THR A 141 10.96 -1.10 27.19
N THR A 142 10.42 -1.22 25.97
CA THR A 142 9.91 -0.09 25.19
C THR A 142 8.66 -0.48 24.39
N ASN A 143 7.73 0.47 24.27
CA ASN A 143 6.60 0.41 23.34
C ASN A 143 6.79 1.46 22.26
N TYR A 144 6.48 1.12 21.01
CA TYR A 144 6.51 2.05 19.89
C TYR A 144 5.11 2.24 19.32
N THR A 145 4.66 3.49 19.36
CA THR A 145 3.48 3.98 18.66
C THR A 145 3.89 4.71 17.38
N LEU A 146 2.93 5.23 16.63
CA LEU A 146 3.22 6.09 15.48
C LEU A 146 3.91 7.42 15.84
N ARG A 147 3.86 7.84 17.11
CA ARG A 147 4.58 9.04 17.58
C ARG A 147 6.06 8.78 17.82
N ASP A 148 6.46 7.51 17.89
CA ASP A 148 7.80 7.10 18.29
C ASP A 148 8.66 6.71 17.09
N TYR A 149 8.28 7.05 15.84
CA TYR A 149 9.00 6.60 14.65
C TYR A 149 10.46 7.04 14.61
N GLN A 150 10.77 8.26 15.03
CA GLN A 150 12.17 8.71 15.09
C GLN A 150 12.99 7.81 16.02
N ARG A 151 12.48 7.52 17.22
CA ARG A 151 13.12 6.62 18.17
C ARG A 151 13.18 5.19 17.65
N PHE A 152 12.10 4.70 17.03
CA PHE A 152 12.07 3.38 16.42
C PHE A 152 13.19 3.21 15.38
N PHE A 153 13.38 4.17 14.48
CA PHE A 153 14.44 4.12 13.47
C PHE A 153 15.85 4.14 14.07
N GLN A 154 16.06 4.92 15.14
CA GLN A 154 17.31 4.92 15.91
C GLN A 154 17.56 3.55 16.57
N ASP A 155 16.56 3.02 17.28
CA ASP A 155 16.67 1.78 18.04
C ASP A 155 16.86 0.54 17.14
N ILE A 156 16.49 0.61 15.85
CA ILE A 156 16.77 -0.46 14.85
C ILE A 156 18.06 -0.23 14.03
N GLY A 157 18.80 0.84 14.31
CA GLY A 157 20.01 1.23 13.58
C GLY A 157 19.75 1.58 12.11
N PHE A 158 18.69 2.33 11.81
CA PHE A 158 18.32 2.73 10.45
C PHE A 158 17.78 4.17 10.40
N ASP A 159 18.63 5.14 10.74
CA ASP A 159 18.28 6.56 10.80
C ASP A 159 17.81 7.12 9.45
N ASP A 160 18.36 6.63 8.32
CA ASP A 160 17.91 7.02 6.98
C ASP A 160 16.41 6.75 6.76
N GLY A 161 15.86 5.72 7.42
CA GLY A 161 14.43 5.42 7.35
C GLY A 161 13.55 6.52 7.92
N TRP A 162 14.03 7.26 8.94
CA TRP A 162 13.35 8.44 9.48
C TRP A 162 13.35 9.58 8.47
N LEU A 163 14.49 9.84 7.81
CA LEU A 163 14.58 10.84 6.74
C LEU A 163 13.63 10.50 5.58
N MET A 164 13.61 9.24 5.14
CA MET A 164 12.67 8.75 4.13
C MET A 164 11.21 8.96 4.54
N ARG A 165 10.88 8.76 5.83
CA ARG A 165 9.53 8.99 6.35
C ARG A 165 9.17 10.48 6.29
N GLN A 166 10.06 11.37 6.73
CA GLN A 166 9.85 12.81 6.67
C GLN A 166 9.66 13.31 5.23
N ASP A 167 10.43 12.77 4.27
CA ASP A 167 10.30 13.11 2.85
C ASP A 167 8.96 12.70 2.24
N THR A 168 8.31 11.67 2.81
CA THR A 168 7.18 10.99 2.14
C THR A 168 5.84 11.15 2.82
N GLU A 169 5.79 11.42 4.12
CA GLU A 169 4.53 11.43 4.88
C GLU A 169 3.56 12.53 4.45
N GLY A 170 4.07 13.62 3.87
CA GLY A 170 3.24 14.70 3.33
C GLY A 170 2.84 14.53 1.85
N LEU A 171 3.24 13.45 1.17
CA LEU A 171 3.06 13.33 -0.28
C LEU A 171 1.61 13.07 -0.71
N VAL A 172 0.82 12.46 0.16
CA VAL A 172 -0.62 12.24 -0.05
C VAL A 172 -1.36 13.02 1.01
N GLU A 173 -2.15 14.00 0.56
CA GLU A 173 -3.07 14.70 1.44
C GLU A 173 -4.23 13.77 1.74
N ALA A 174 -4.12 13.01 2.84
CA ALA A 174 -5.07 11.97 3.23
C ALA A 174 -6.53 12.45 3.34
N MET A 175 -6.73 13.76 3.49
CA MET A 175 -8.04 14.38 3.63
C MET A 175 -8.65 14.85 2.31
N VAL A 176 -7.85 14.92 1.23
CA VAL A 176 -8.29 15.38 -0.08
C VAL A 176 -8.82 14.20 -0.90
N PRO A 177 -10.13 14.18 -1.21
CA PRO A 177 -10.70 13.11 -2.01
C PRO A 177 -10.24 13.22 -3.47
N PRO A 178 -10.24 12.11 -4.25
CA PRO A 178 -9.73 12.13 -5.61
C PRO A 178 -10.57 12.99 -6.57
N GLY A 179 -11.82 13.31 -6.20
CA GLY A 179 -12.71 14.16 -7.00
C GLY A 179 -13.19 13.49 -8.28
N VAL A 180 -13.33 12.16 -8.27
CA VAL A 180 -13.85 11.34 -9.37
C VAL A 180 -14.70 10.21 -8.79
N GLN A 181 -15.49 9.53 -9.61
CA GLN A 181 -16.21 8.34 -9.13
C GLN A 181 -15.21 7.30 -8.63
N LEU A 182 -15.33 6.90 -7.36
CA LEU A 182 -14.40 6.02 -6.69
C LEU A 182 -15.10 4.71 -6.30
N HIS A 183 -14.46 3.59 -6.63
CA HIS A 183 -14.85 2.25 -6.19
C HIS A 183 -13.74 1.67 -5.32
N CYS A 184 -13.98 1.60 -4.01
CA CYS A 184 -13.07 0.98 -3.06
C CYS A 184 -13.45 -0.48 -2.83
N LEU A 185 -12.63 -1.40 -3.32
CA LEU A 185 -12.75 -2.83 -3.04
C LEU A 185 -11.70 -3.22 -2.02
N TYR A 186 -12.10 -3.89 -0.95
CA TYR A 186 -11.21 -4.26 0.15
C TYR A 186 -11.53 -5.64 0.70
N GLY A 187 -10.51 -6.44 1.01
CA GLY A 187 -10.67 -7.75 1.63
C GLY A 187 -11.02 -7.65 3.11
N THR A 188 -11.77 -8.62 3.61
CA THR A 188 -12.11 -8.79 5.04
C THR A 188 -12.05 -10.26 5.44
N GLY A 189 -11.93 -10.54 6.73
CA GLY A 189 -11.94 -11.89 7.28
C GLY A 189 -10.63 -12.67 7.09
N VAL A 190 -9.56 -12.04 6.62
CA VAL A 190 -8.24 -12.65 6.48
C VAL A 190 -7.32 -12.16 7.62
N PRO A 191 -6.73 -13.06 8.43
CA PRO A 191 -5.84 -12.66 9.53
C PRO A 191 -4.69 -11.78 9.05
N THR A 192 -4.68 -10.52 9.49
CA THR A 192 -3.76 -9.49 9.01
C THR A 192 -2.85 -9.01 10.15
N PRO A 193 -1.51 -8.96 9.99
CA PRO A 193 -0.61 -8.49 11.04
C PRO A 193 -1.00 -7.10 11.55
N ASP A 194 -1.21 -6.97 12.86
CA ASP A 194 -1.69 -5.73 13.50
C ASP A 194 -0.70 -5.16 14.51
N SER A 195 -0.03 -6.01 15.30
CA SER A 195 1.02 -5.61 16.24
C SER A 195 2.02 -6.73 16.51
N PHE A 196 3.18 -6.37 17.04
CA PHE A 196 4.36 -7.24 17.15
C PHE A 196 4.95 -7.17 18.54
N TYR A 197 5.18 -8.33 19.16
CA TYR A 197 5.93 -8.44 20.40
C TYR A 197 7.29 -9.09 20.13
N TYR A 198 8.36 -8.36 20.43
CA TYR A 198 9.73 -8.84 20.32
C TYR A 198 10.25 -9.19 21.71
N GLU A 199 10.64 -10.45 21.92
CA GLU A 199 11.39 -10.84 23.12
C GLU A 199 12.83 -10.30 23.06
N SER A 200 13.44 -10.35 21.87
CA SER A 200 14.73 -9.74 21.54
C SER A 200 14.55 -8.80 20.34
N PHE A 201 14.94 -7.54 20.46
CA PHE A 201 14.71 -6.52 19.43
C PHE A 201 16.04 -5.93 18.94
N PRO A 202 16.24 -5.70 17.63
CA PRO A 202 15.31 -5.92 16.51
C PRO A 202 15.59 -7.19 15.68
N ASP A 203 16.62 -7.97 16.01
CA ASP A 203 17.18 -9.00 15.12
C ASP A 203 16.54 -10.41 15.25
N SER A 204 15.48 -10.58 16.03
CA SER A 204 14.71 -11.84 16.08
C SER A 204 13.31 -11.67 15.50
N ASP A 205 12.67 -12.77 15.08
CA ASP A 205 11.26 -12.71 14.69
C ASP A 205 10.36 -12.37 15.89
N PRO A 206 9.31 -11.55 15.70
CA PRO A 206 8.34 -11.25 16.75
C PRO A 206 7.24 -12.30 16.84
N LYS A 207 6.56 -12.33 17.98
CA LYS A 207 5.19 -12.84 18.05
C LYS A 207 4.24 -11.84 17.38
N ILE A 208 3.46 -12.32 16.42
CA ILE A 208 2.53 -11.51 15.64
C ILE A 208 1.13 -11.61 16.23
N TYR A 209 0.49 -10.47 16.45
CA TYR A 209 -0.93 -10.38 16.75
C TYR A 209 -1.68 -9.96 15.48
N PHE A 210 -2.78 -10.65 15.20
CA PHE A 210 -3.54 -10.48 13.98
C PHE A 210 -4.84 -9.73 14.25
N GLY A 211 -5.18 -8.80 13.37
CA GLY A 211 -6.49 -8.17 13.25
C GLY A 211 -7.18 -8.56 11.95
N ASP A 212 -8.22 -7.83 11.61
CA ASP A 212 -8.98 -8.02 10.36
C ASP A 212 -8.37 -7.26 9.17
N GLY A 213 -8.57 -7.79 7.97
CA GLY A 213 -8.07 -7.25 6.70
C GLY A 213 -8.04 -8.28 5.58
N ASP A 214 -7.11 -8.11 4.64
CA ASP A 214 -6.89 -8.97 3.48
C ASP A 214 -5.61 -9.83 3.57
N GLY A 215 -5.00 -9.91 4.75
CA GLY A 215 -3.73 -10.60 5.01
C GLY A 215 -2.49 -9.69 4.93
N THR A 216 -2.63 -8.52 4.29
CA THR A 216 -1.57 -7.52 4.17
C THR A 216 -2.01 -6.16 4.69
N VAL A 217 -3.16 -5.67 4.22
CA VAL A 217 -3.72 -4.37 4.51
C VAL A 217 -4.73 -4.49 5.64
N ASN A 218 -4.48 -3.78 6.74
CA ASN A 218 -5.40 -3.73 7.87
C ASN A 218 -6.72 -3.10 7.42
N LEU A 219 -7.85 -3.66 7.88
CA LEU A 219 -9.19 -3.20 7.50
C LEU A 219 -9.38 -1.67 7.74
N GLN A 220 -8.83 -1.17 8.85
CA GLN A 220 -8.89 0.25 9.21
C GLN A 220 -8.28 1.15 8.12
N SER A 221 -7.16 0.72 7.53
CA SER A 221 -6.49 1.41 6.42
C SER A 221 -7.34 1.40 5.17
N ALA A 222 -7.86 0.23 4.78
CA ALA A 222 -8.67 0.09 3.57
C ALA A 222 -9.97 0.90 3.61
N LEU A 223 -10.54 1.08 4.81
CA LEU A 223 -11.78 1.84 5.01
C LEU A 223 -11.61 3.36 4.95
N GLN A 224 -10.40 3.91 4.88
CA GLN A 224 -10.19 5.37 4.89
C GLN A 224 -11.00 6.09 3.80
N CYS A 225 -11.18 5.48 2.63
CA CYS A 225 -11.93 6.11 1.55
C CYS A 225 -13.42 6.34 1.88
N GLN A 226 -13.98 5.71 2.92
CA GLN A 226 -15.33 6.02 3.40
C GLN A 226 -15.48 7.49 3.81
N THR A 227 -14.38 8.10 4.29
CA THR A 227 -14.36 9.50 4.74
C THR A 227 -14.57 10.49 3.60
N TRP A 228 -14.36 10.04 2.35
CA TRP A 228 -14.53 10.85 1.15
C TRP A 228 -15.96 10.91 0.63
N ARG A 229 -16.88 10.05 1.13
CA ARG A 229 -18.30 10.03 0.69
C ARG A 229 -19.00 11.39 0.75
N ASN A 230 -18.64 12.21 1.75
CA ASN A 230 -19.25 13.52 1.99
C ASN A 230 -18.27 14.68 1.72
N ARG A 231 -17.19 14.43 0.98
CA ARG A 231 -16.13 15.43 0.70
C ARG A 231 -15.92 15.69 -0.79
N GLN A 232 -16.58 14.93 -1.66
CA GLN A 232 -16.59 15.15 -3.10
C GLN A 232 -18.01 14.96 -3.64
N GLU A 233 -18.32 15.62 -4.75
CA GLU A 233 -19.61 15.49 -5.44
C GLU A 233 -19.77 14.10 -6.08
N HIS A 234 -18.68 13.55 -6.61
CA HIS A 234 -18.65 12.25 -7.25
C HIS A 234 -18.87 11.11 -6.24
N GLN A 235 -19.56 10.04 -6.64
CA GLN A 235 -19.88 8.91 -5.77
C GLN A 235 -18.65 8.16 -5.27
N VAL A 236 -18.66 7.76 -3.99
CA VAL A 236 -17.69 6.82 -3.39
C VAL A 236 -18.39 5.52 -2.98
N SER A 237 -18.18 4.48 -3.79
CA SER A 237 -18.69 3.13 -3.57
C SER A 237 -17.72 2.30 -2.74
N LEU A 238 -18.24 1.57 -1.74
CA LEU A 238 -17.45 0.63 -0.93
C LEU A 238 -17.96 -0.79 -1.21
N GLN A 239 -17.03 -1.71 -1.44
CA GLN A 239 -17.32 -3.11 -1.71
C GLN A 239 -16.37 -3.98 -0.90
N ALA A 240 -16.89 -4.58 0.17
CA ALA A 240 -16.15 -5.61 0.89
C ALA A 240 -16.02 -6.88 0.04
N LEU A 241 -14.90 -7.57 0.16
CA LEU A 241 -14.59 -8.85 -0.47
C LEU A 241 -14.26 -9.87 0.64
N PRO A 242 -15.26 -10.48 1.29
CA PRO A 242 -15.04 -11.41 2.39
C PRO A 242 -14.19 -12.61 1.96
N GLY A 243 -13.17 -12.93 2.75
CA GLY A 243 -12.23 -14.02 2.51
C GLY A 243 -11.27 -13.80 1.34
N SER A 244 -11.28 -12.63 0.70
CA SER A 244 -10.38 -12.34 -0.42
C SER A 244 -9.03 -11.85 0.10
N GLU A 245 -7.99 -12.67 -0.07
CA GLU A 245 -6.60 -12.31 0.24
C GLU A 245 -6.07 -11.23 -0.71
N HIS A 246 -5.09 -10.46 -0.23
CA HIS A 246 -4.55 -9.27 -0.87
C HIS A 246 -4.16 -9.44 -2.34
N ILE A 247 -3.52 -10.56 -2.70
CA ILE A 247 -3.09 -10.85 -4.08
C ILE A 247 -4.18 -11.64 -4.80
N GLU A 248 -4.83 -12.58 -4.12
CA GLU A 248 -5.89 -13.41 -4.69
C GLU A 248 -7.08 -12.58 -5.18
N MET A 249 -7.31 -11.38 -4.61
CA MET A 249 -8.37 -10.48 -5.05
C MET A 249 -8.25 -10.07 -6.53
N LEU A 250 -7.04 -10.09 -7.11
CA LEU A 250 -6.81 -9.73 -8.51
C LEU A 250 -7.37 -10.77 -9.49
N ALA A 251 -7.43 -12.03 -9.07
CA ALA A 251 -7.96 -13.14 -9.85
C ALA A 251 -9.35 -13.61 -9.36
N ASN A 252 -9.86 -13.01 -8.28
CA ASN A 252 -11.13 -13.38 -7.68
C ASN A 252 -12.30 -13.09 -8.65
N ALA A 253 -13.18 -14.07 -8.84
CA ALA A 253 -14.31 -13.95 -9.77
C ALA A 253 -15.27 -12.81 -9.42
N THR A 254 -15.49 -12.54 -8.12
CA THR A 254 -16.32 -11.42 -7.65
C THR A 254 -15.67 -10.08 -7.99
N THR A 255 -14.35 -9.94 -7.80
CA THR A 255 -13.62 -8.73 -8.22
C THR A 255 -13.71 -8.51 -9.72
N LEU A 256 -13.48 -9.55 -10.52
CA LEU A 256 -13.55 -9.48 -11.97
C LEU A 256 -14.97 -9.18 -12.47
N ALA A 257 -16.00 -9.74 -11.84
CA ALA A 257 -17.40 -9.43 -12.14
C ALA A 257 -17.74 -7.97 -11.83
N TYR A 258 -17.25 -7.43 -10.69
CA TYR A 258 -17.41 -6.03 -10.34
C TYR A 258 -16.72 -5.12 -11.37
N LEU A 259 -15.47 -5.43 -11.74
CA LEU A 259 -14.74 -4.68 -12.77
C LEU A 259 -15.48 -4.71 -14.11
N LYS A 260 -15.96 -5.88 -14.54
CA LYS A 260 -16.76 -6.02 -15.76
C LYS A 260 -17.98 -5.10 -15.74
N ARG A 261 -18.65 -5.01 -14.59
CA ARG A 261 -19.79 -4.11 -14.36
C ARG A 261 -19.40 -2.64 -14.59
N VAL A 262 -18.36 -2.17 -13.89
CA VAL A 262 -17.88 -0.78 -13.99
C VAL A 262 -17.39 -0.43 -15.41
N LEU A 263 -16.84 -1.41 -16.14
CA LEU A 263 -16.26 -1.19 -17.47
C LEU A 263 -17.30 -1.23 -18.60
N LEU A 264 -18.29 -2.13 -18.51
CA LEU A 264 -19.19 -2.47 -19.61
C LEU A 264 -20.63 -2.00 -19.42
N GLU A 265 -21.08 -1.76 -18.19
CA GLU A 265 -22.43 -1.22 -18.00
C GLU A 265 -22.46 0.27 -18.39
N PRO A 266 -23.55 0.72 -19.07
CA PRO A 266 -23.68 2.09 -19.58
C PRO A 266 -23.44 3.16 -18.53
#